data_AF-A0A7J6INH1-F1
#
_entry.id   AF-A0A7J6INH1-F1
#
_cell.length_a   1.000
_cell.length_b   1.000
_cell.length_c   1.000
_cell.angle_alpha   90.00
_cell.angle_beta   90.00
_cell.angle_gamma   90.00
#
_symmetry.space_group_name_H-M   'P 1'
#
loop_
_entity.id
_entity.type
_entity.pdbx_description
1 polymer ?
#
loop_
_entity_poly.entity_id
_entity_poly.type
_entity_poly.pdbx_seq_one_letter_code
_entity_poly.pdbx_strand_id
1 'polypeptide(L)'
;MPAPRMILSAQRGHFGLLSSPAFRAMLVRQYATVKRKSYIVASEGMRAGDVVHSYRAGIPQDLLDAMGGVVDPGILAAKTAWRGNCLPMHMIPIGTVVFNVGSKAKGGAVFCRSAGTYAIVVSKEEETKDDGTRVMTGKYVNVRLQSGEIRRVSKDACATIGVASNPHHQYRQLGKAGRSRWLNIRPTVRGVAMNSVDHPHGGGRGKSKGNRHPTSPWGTLAKGGFKTRRKHNFNKWVVEPRARNMGKRRDKSSA
;
A
#
# COMPACT_ATOMS: atom_id res chain seq x y z
N MET A 1 32.29 21.21 8.77
CA MET A 1 31.70 19.89 9.09
C MET A 1 31.58 19.09 7.78
N PRO A 2 32.17 17.89 7.68
CA PRO A 2 32.22 17.16 6.42
C PRO A 2 30.83 16.61 6.07
N ALA A 3 30.44 16.78 4.81
CA ALA A 3 29.20 16.25 4.26
C ALA A 3 29.11 14.73 4.48
N PRO A 4 27.92 14.18 4.80
CA PRO A 4 27.76 12.74 4.96
C PRO A 4 28.07 12.05 3.63
N ARG A 5 29.19 11.31 3.59
CA ARG A 5 29.56 10.41 2.49
C ARG A 5 28.45 9.36 2.35
N MET A 6 27.75 9.40 1.22
CA MET A 6 26.89 8.29 0.78
C MET A 6 27.77 7.06 0.59
N ILE A 7 27.49 6.00 1.33
CA ILE A 7 28.11 4.68 1.15
C ILE A 7 27.57 4.12 -0.16
N LEU A 8 28.38 4.16 -1.22
CA LEU A 8 28.13 3.45 -2.47
C LEU A 8 28.38 1.95 -2.24
N SER A 9 27.32 1.15 -2.27
CA SER A 9 27.46 -0.30 -2.50
C SER A 9 27.14 -0.60 -3.96
N ALA A 10 28.15 -1.10 -4.68
CA ALA A 10 28.02 -1.53 -6.06
C ALA A 10 27.37 -2.92 -6.11
N GLN A 11 26.13 -3.01 -6.62
CA GLN A 11 25.55 -4.28 -7.07
C GLN A 11 24.84 -4.11 -8.41
N ARG A 12 25.35 -4.87 -9.39
CA ARG A 12 25.03 -4.93 -10.83
C ARG A 12 23.55 -4.65 -11.19
N GLY A 13 23.25 -3.40 -11.55
CA GLY A 13 21.99 -2.85 -12.08
C GLY A 13 22.18 -1.35 -12.38
N HIS A 14 21.21 -0.67 -13.02
CA HIS A 14 21.30 0.80 -13.15
C HIS A 14 21.38 1.43 -11.75
N PHE A 15 22.27 2.41 -11.57
CA PHE A 15 22.48 3.09 -10.29
C PHE A 15 21.19 3.78 -9.86
N GLY A 16 20.47 3.17 -8.92
CA GLY A 16 19.27 3.75 -8.33
C GLY A 16 19.69 4.68 -7.21
N LEU A 17 19.46 5.99 -7.39
CA LEU A 17 19.44 6.90 -6.25
C LEU A 17 18.27 6.48 -5.37
N LEU A 18 18.58 5.89 -4.20
CA LEU A 18 17.58 5.71 -3.16
C LEU A 18 17.12 7.10 -2.76
N SER A 19 15.93 7.50 -3.17
CA SER A 19 15.23 8.61 -2.52
C SER A 19 15.24 8.31 -1.02
N SER A 20 15.80 9.21 -0.23
CA SER A 20 16.00 9.09 1.22
C SER A 20 14.90 8.27 1.93
N PRO A 21 15.23 7.41 2.91
CA PRO A 21 14.29 6.51 3.60
C PRO A 21 13.19 7.20 4.43
N ALA A 22 12.93 8.49 4.19
CA ALA A 22 11.79 9.26 4.70
C ALA A 22 10.42 8.81 4.11
N PHE A 23 10.28 7.54 3.71
CA PHE A 23 8.97 6.88 3.51
C PHE A 23 8.25 6.59 4.85
N ARG A 24 8.78 7.07 5.98
CA ARG A 24 8.02 7.28 7.22
C ARG A 24 7.18 8.54 7.06
N ALA A 25 6.00 8.40 6.43
CA ALA A 25 5.01 9.46 6.25
C ALA A 25 5.65 10.79 5.81
N MET A 26 5.85 10.99 4.51
CA MET A 26 6.18 12.34 4.04
C MET A 26 4.90 13.19 4.15
N LEU A 27 4.76 13.77 5.34
CA LEU A 27 4.11 15.03 5.62
C LEU A 27 4.41 15.96 4.45
N VAL A 28 3.40 16.30 3.67
CA VAL A 28 3.39 17.61 3.04
C VAL A 28 3.20 18.58 4.19
N ARG A 29 4.32 19.04 4.75
CA ARG A 29 4.37 20.32 5.44
C ARG A 29 4.82 21.32 4.39
N GLN A 30 3.95 21.63 3.43
CA GLN A 30 4.10 22.87 2.69
C GLN A 30 3.69 23.96 3.66
N TYR A 31 4.66 24.45 4.43
CA TYR A 31 4.59 25.83 4.83
C TYR A 31 4.68 26.60 3.52
N ALA A 32 3.62 27.31 3.12
CA ALA A 32 3.75 28.41 2.17
C ALA A 32 4.85 29.41 2.62
N THR A 33 5.23 29.36 3.89
CA THR A 33 6.27 30.15 4.55
C THR A 33 7.69 29.54 4.57
N VAL A 34 7.92 28.26 4.25
CA VAL A 34 9.27 27.66 4.27
C VAL A 34 9.53 26.88 2.97
N LYS A 35 10.42 27.39 2.11
CA LYS A 35 10.82 26.82 0.80
C LYS A 35 11.55 25.45 0.92
N ARG A 36 10.93 24.43 1.52
CA ARG A 36 11.46 23.06 1.59
C ARG A 36 10.71 22.15 0.63
N LYS A 37 11.43 21.49 -0.28
CA LYS A 37 10.87 20.53 -1.24
C LYS A 37 10.83 19.13 -0.64
N SER A 38 9.76 18.40 -0.90
CA SER A 38 9.52 17.02 -0.43
C SER A 38 8.99 16.14 -1.55
N TYR A 39 9.19 14.82 -1.45
CA TYR A 39 8.64 13.84 -2.39
C TYR A 39 7.43 13.12 -1.79
N ILE A 40 6.35 12.98 -2.57
CA ILE A 40 5.19 12.18 -2.18
C ILE A 40 4.87 11.17 -3.28
N VAL A 41 4.18 10.10 -2.91
CA VAL A 41 3.58 9.21 -3.90
C VAL A 41 2.45 9.99 -4.57
N ALA A 42 2.58 10.23 -5.88
CA ALA A 42 1.56 10.94 -6.63
C ALA A 42 0.27 10.11 -6.72
N SER A 43 -0.87 10.78 -6.63
CA SER A 43 -2.16 10.17 -6.94
C SER A 43 -2.37 10.08 -8.45
N GLU A 44 -3.28 9.21 -8.87
CA GLU A 44 -3.82 9.26 -10.22
C GLU A 44 -4.44 10.64 -10.49
N GLY A 45 -4.22 11.16 -11.70
CA GLY A 45 -4.71 12.47 -12.11
C GLY A 45 -3.94 13.69 -11.56
N MET A 46 -3.02 13.53 -10.61
CA MET A 46 -2.22 14.65 -10.08
C MET A 46 -1.31 15.25 -11.16
N ARG A 47 -1.26 16.58 -11.26
CA ARG A 47 -0.42 17.32 -12.22
C ARG A 47 0.39 18.41 -11.52
N ALA A 48 1.41 18.91 -12.20
CA ALA A 48 2.15 20.07 -11.73
C ALA A 48 1.20 21.28 -11.64
N GLY A 49 1.27 22.02 -10.53
CA GLY A 49 0.34 23.12 -10.23
C GLY A 49 -0.77 22.73 -9.25
N ASP A 50 -1.06 21.43 -9.08
CA ASP A 50 -2.00 20.98 -8.05
C ASP A 50 -1.45 21.28 -6.65
N VAL A 51 -2.28 21.86 -5.78
CA VAL A 51 -1.95 22.13 -4.37
C VAL A 51 -2.51 21.02 -3.50
N VAL A 52 -1.66 20.42 -2.67
CA VAL A 52 -2.03 19.32 -1.77
C VAL A 52 -1.75 19.69 -0.32
N HIS A 53 -2.64 19.28 0.57
CA HIS A 53 -2.57 19.58 1.99
C HIS A 53 -2.50 18.30 2.83
N SER A 54 -1.86 18.38 3.99
CA SER A 54 -1.89 17.32 5.00
C SER A 54 -2.54 17.82 6.28
N TYR A 55 -3.70 17.24 6.60
CA TYR A 55 -4.48 17.53 7.81
C TYR A 55 -4.16 16.56 8.96
N ARG A 56 -3.03 15.85 8.87
CA ARG A 56 -2.63 14.86 9.88
C ARG A 56 -2.26 15.51 11.23
N ALA A 57 -1.70 16.71 11.19
CA ALA A 57 -1.29 17.45 12.39
C ALA A 57 -2.47 18.13 13.09
N GLY A 58 -3.64 18.18 12.45
CA GLY A 58 -4.80 18.95 12.88
C GLY A 58 -5.37 19.76 11.71
N ILE A 59 -6.56 20.31 11.94
CA ILE A 59 -7.22 21.22 11.01
C ILE A 59 -6.66 22.64 11.27
N PRO A 60 -6.24 23.39 10.24
CA PRO A 60 -5.76 24.76 10.42
C PRO A 60 -6.90 25.66 10.92
N GLN A 61 -6.55 26.67 11.73
CA GLN A 61 -7.52 27.57 12.36
C GLN A 61 -8.39 28.29 11.33
N ASP A 62 -7.80 28.77 10.23
CA ASP A 62 -8.51 29.43 9.13
C ASP A 62 -9.65 28.56 8.56
N LEU A 63 -9.46 27.24 8.50
CA LEU A 63 -10.49 26.32 8.03
C LEU A 63 -11.60 26.13 9.08
N LEU A 64 -11.24 26.09 10.37
CA LEU A 64 -12.19 26.02 11.47
C LEU A 64 -13.06 27.28 11.56
N ASP A 65 -12.45 28.45 11.41
CA ASP A 65 -13.14 29.75 11.43
C ASP A 65 -14.09 29.87 10.23
N ALA A 66 -13.66 29.41 9.04
CA ALA A 66 -14.51 29.31 7.85
C ALA A 66 -15.63 28.26 7.97
N MET A 67 -15.66 27.47 9.04
CA MET A 67 -16.75 26.54 9.38
C MET A 67 -17.60 27.04 10.57
N GLY A 68 -17.32 28.24 11.10
CA GLY A 68 -18.07 28.81 12.22
C GLY A 68 -17.74 28.19 13.58
N GLY A 69 -16.56 27.57 13.72
CA GLY A 69 -16.04 27.05 14.99
C GLY A 69 -16.55 25.65 15.39
N VAL A 70 -17.54 25.09 14.70
CA VAL A 70 -18.02 23.71 14.92
C VAL A 70 -17.54 22.80 13.78
N VAL A 71 -17.01 21.63 14.14
CA VAL A 71 -16.53 20.65 13.16
C VAL A 71 -17.70 19.82 12.66
N ASP A 72 -18.32 20.25 11.56
CA ASP A 72 -19.29 19.45 10.82
C ASP A 72 -18.56 18.42 9.92
N PRO A 73 -18.85 17.11 10.04
CA PRO A 73 -18.19 16.08 9.23
C PRO A 73 -18.41 16.23 7.72
N GLY A 74 -19.58 16.72 7.30
CA GLY A 74 -19.95 16.92 5.89
C GLY A 74 -19.20 18.09 5.26
N ILE A 75 -19.19 19.25 5.94
CA ILE A 75 -18.46 20.44 5.47
C ILE A 75 -16.95 20.18 5.48
N LEU A 76 -16.44 19.52 6.52
CA LEU A 76 -15.03 19.14 6.59
C LEU A 76 -14.65 18.23 5.42
N ALA A 77 -15.45 17.19 5.16
CA ALA A 77 -15.21 16.29 4.03
C ALA A 77 -15.25 17.05 2.69
N ALA A 78 -16.22 17.94 2.47
CA ALA A 78 -16.34 18.68 1.21
C ALA A 78 -15.10 19.54 0.90
N LYS A 79 -14.51 20.19 1.92
CA LYS A 79 -13.34 21.06 1.77
C LYS A 79 -12.01 20.30 1.78
N THR A 80 -11.93 19.19 2.51
CA THR A 80 -10.65 18.50 2.74
C THR A 80 -10.48 17.23 1.91
N ALA A 81 -11.57 16.60 1.48
CA ALA A 81 -11.56 15.29 0.82
C ALA A 81 -11.19 15.34 -0.67
N TRP A 82 -10.17 16.11 -1.03
CA TRP A 82 -9.67 16.20 -2.40
C TRP A 82 -8.54 15.22 -2.67
N ARG A 83 -8.40 14.84 -3.94
CA ARG A 83 -7.33 13.94 -4.40
C ARG A 83 -5.96 14.46 -3.97
N GLY A 84 -5.11 13.55 -3.47
CA GLY A 84 -3.76 13.91 -3.02
C GLY A 84 -3.67 14.50 -1.61
N ASN A 85 -4.78 14.94 -1.01
CA ASN A 85 -4.77 15.36 0.39
C ASN A 85 -4.59 14.17 1.32
N CYS A 86 -3.85 14.39 2.41
CA CYS A 86 -3.57 13.37 3.41
C CYS A 86 -4.29 13.69 4.72
N LEU A 87 -5.17 12.79 5.16
CA LEU A 87 -6.03 12.96 6.32
C LEU A 87 -5.89 11.76 7.27
N PRO A 88 -6.24 11.92 8.56
CA PRO A 88 -6.48 10.79 9.43
C PRO A 88 -7.79 10.07 9.04
N MET A 89 -7.84 8.75 9.24
CA MET A 89 -8.97 7.91 8.81
C MET A 89 -10.33 8.33 9.36
N HIS A 90 -10.39 8.92 10.55
CA HIS A 90 -11.64 9.39 11.13
C HIS A 90 -12.30 10.53 10.33
N MET A 91 -11.52 11.38 9.66
CA MET A 91 -12.03 12.51 8.87
C MET A 91 -12.53 12.10 7.47
N ILE A 92 -12.06 10.97 6.95
CA ILE A 92 -12.36 10.56 5.57
C ILE A 92 -13.74 9.91 5.50
N PRO A 93 -14.68 10.33 4.64
CA PRO A 93 -16.02 9.75 4.60
C PRO A 93 -16.00 8.28 4.19
N ILE A 94 -17.00 7.53 4.64
CA ILE A 94 -17.18 6.11 4.29
C ILE A 94 -17.40 5.99 2.77
N GLY A 95 -16.88 4.92 2.15
CA GLY A 95 -16.94 4.71 0.70
C GLY A 95 -15.83 5.39 -0.09
N THR A 96 -15.05 6.29 0.52
CA THR A 96 -13.96 6.97 -0.16
C THR A 96 -12.83 6.01 -0.54
N VAL A 97 -12.30 6.21 -1.74
CA VAL A 97 -11.11 5.52 -2.24
C VAL A 97 -9.85 6.23 -1.73
N VAL A 98 -8.98 5.47 -1.08
CA VAL A 98 -7.74 5.98 -0.46
C VAL A 98 -6.54 5.12 -0.80
N PHE A 99 -5.36 5.71 -0.88
CA PHE A 99 -4.08 5.04 -1.01
C PHE A 99 -3.12 5.49 0.12
N ASN A 100 -1.94 4.87 0.23
CA ASN A 100 -1.00 5.17 1.33
C ASN A 100 -1.60 5.01 2.74
N VAL A 101 -2.29 3.90 2.99
CA VAL A 101 -2.96 3.67 4.28
C VAL A 101 -1.95 3.26 5.36
N GLY A 102 -1.99 3.98 6.49
CA GLY A 102 -1.24 3.66 7.70
C GLY A 102 -1.87 2.50 8.48
N SER A 103 -1.13 1.95 9.45
CA SER A 103 -1.66 0.94 10.38
C SER A 103 -1.86 1.48 11.79
N LYS A 104 -0.91 2.28 12.27
CA LYS A 104 -0.88 2.89 13.61
C LYS A 104 -1.10 4.41 13.49
N ALA A 105 -1.67 5.03 14.51
CA ALA A 105 -1.89 6.48 14.62
C ALA A 105 -0.71 7.35 14.16
N LYS A 106 0.44 7.20 14.83
CA LYS A 106 1.67 7.95 14.53
C LYS A 106 2.61 7.23 13.53
N GLY A 107 2.11 6.20 12.84
CA GLY A 107 2.90 5.39 11.89
C GLY A 107 2.97 5.99 10.49
N GLY A 108 3.90 5.51 9.67
CA GLY A 108 3.92 5.80 8.24
C GLY A 108 2.83 5.06 7.47
N ALA A 109 2.63 5.45 6.21
CA ALA A 109 1.84 4.68 5.25
C ALA A 109 2.51 3.32 4.96
N VAL A 110 1.74 2.24 5.02
CA VAL A 110 2.26 0.86 4.82
C VAL A 110 1.52 0.15 3.69
N PHE A 111 0.21 0.34 3.59
CA PHE A 111 -0.65 -0.33 2.61
C PHE A 111 -0.93 0.54 1.39
N CYS A 112 -1.25 -0.10 0.28
CA CYS A 112 -1.68 0.54 -0.97
C CYS A 112 -0.73 1.64 -1.46
N ARG A 113 0.57 1.31 -1.56
CA ARG A 113 1.63 2.22 -2.04
C ARG A 113 2.08 1.92 -3.46
N SER A 114 1.71 0.75 -3.99
CA SER A 114 2.12 0.32 -5.31
C SER A 114 1.29 1.02 -6.38
N ALA A 115 1.84 1.12 -7.59
CA ALA A 115 1.18 1.74 -8.73
C ALA A 115 -0.23 1.18 -8.96
N GLY A 116 -1.22 2.06 -9.12
CA GLY A 116 -2.63 1.69 -9.33
C GLY A 116 -3.36 1.06 -8.13
N THR A 117 -2.71 0.94 -6.96
CA THR A 117 -3.36 0.32 -5.79
C THR A 117 -4.16 1.33 -4.98
N TYR A 118 -5.25 0.85 -4.37
CA TYR A 118 -6.10 1.64 -3.49
C TYR A 118 -6.72 0.75 -2.40
N ALA A 119 -7.44 1.38 -1.49
CA ALA A 119 -8.25 0.80 -0.46
C ALA A 119 -9.55 1.60 -0.36
N ILE A 120 -10.58 1.00 0.25
CA ILE A 120 -11.87 1.64 0.45
C ILE A 120 -12.17 1.66 1.94
N VAL A 121 -12.61 2.81 2.45
CA VAL A 121 -13.12 2.93 3.82
C VAL A 121 -14.50 2.26 3.87
N VAL A 122 -14.61 1.13 4.56
CA VAL A 122 -15.84 0.30 4.55
C VAL A 122 -16.78 0.73 5.65
N SER A 123 -16.28 0.84 6.88
CA SER A 123 -17.11 1.26 8.00
C SER A 123 -16.26 1.92 9.07
N LYS A 124 -16.93 2.78 9.84
CA LYS A 124 -16.38 3.42 11.03
C LYS A 124 -17.29 3.12 12.19
N GLU A 125 -16.69 2.97 13.36
CA GLU A 125 -17.40 2.88 14.63
C GLU A 125 -17.81 4.32 15.03
N GLU A 126 -18.92 4.80 14.46
CA GLU A 126 -19.54 6.11 14.69
C GLU A 126 -20.91 5.96 15.37
N GLU A 127 -21.21 6.84 16.32
CA GLU A 127 -22.53 6.97 16.95
C GLU A 127 -23.23 8.22 16.42
N THR A 128 -24.55 8.12 16.24
CA THR A 128 -25.38 9.24 15.81
C THR A 128 -25.82 10.01 17.05
N LYS A 129 -25.46 11.30 17.12
CA LYS A 129 -26.01 12.22 18.13
C LYS A 129 -27.46 12.57 17.83
N ASP A 130 -28.16 13.11 18.82
CA ASP A 130 -29.56 13.55 18.70
C ASP A 130 -29.75 14.58 17.56
N ASP A 131 -28.70 15.37 17.27
CA ASP A 131 -28.67 16.34 16.16
C ASP A 131 -28.47 15.69 14.77
N GLY A 132 -28.51 14.36 14.66
CA GLY A 132 -28.26 13.61 13.42
C GLY A 132 -26.79 13.56 12.98
N THR A 133 -25.88 14.22 13.71
CA THR A 133 -24.44 14.26 13.39
C THR A 133 -23.75 12.99 13.86
N ARG A 134 -22.91 12.39 13.00
CA ARG A 134 -22.12 11.21 13.33
C ARG A 134 -20.81 11.60 14.01
N VAL A 135 -20.57 11.06 15.20
CA VAL A 135 -19.32 11.27 15.93
C VAL A 135 -18.61 9.93 16.14
N MET A 136 -17.29 9.94 15.98
CA MET A 136 -16.51 8.71 16.07
C MET A 136 -16.25 8.31 17.53
N THR A 137 -16.88 7.22 17.97
CA THR A 137 -16.71 6.66 19.32
C THR A 137 -15.60 5.60 19.37
N GLY A 138 -15.42 4.85 18.28
CA GLY A 138 -14.44 3.76 18.22
C GLY A 138 -12.99 4.20 18.03
N LYS A 139 -12.06 3.28 18.34
CA LYS A 139 -10.61 3.48 18.17
C LYS A 139 -10.11 3.07 16.78
N TYR A 140 -10.95 2.37 16.00
CA TYR A 140 -10.57 1.76 14.74
C TYR A 140 -11.57 2.06 13.61
N VAL A 141 -11.06 1.97 12.38
CA VAL A 141 -11.81 2.09 11.12
C VAL A 141 -11.57 0.82 10.31
N ASN A 142 -12.63 0.30 9.70
CA ASN A 142 -12.55 -0.86 8.82
C ASN A 142 -12.26 -0.42 7.39
N VAL A 143 -11.20 -0.99 6.82
CA VAL A 143 -10.72 -0.65 5.49
C VAL A 143 -10.56 -1.93 4.67
N ARG A 144 -11.13 -1.94 3.46
CA ARG A 144 -10.90 -2.99 2.46
C ARG A 144 -9.63 -2.66 1.70
N LEU A 145 -8.62 -3.52 1.82
CA LEU A 145 -7.34 -3.36 1.11
C LEU A 145 -7.44 -3.87 -0.33
N GLN A 146 -6.42 -3.56 -1.15
CA GLN A 146 -6.30 -4.07 -2.53
C GLN A 146 -6.36 -5.60 -2.65
N SER A 147 -6.04 -6.34 -1.58
CA SER A 147 -6.15 -7.80 -1.54
C SER A 147 -7.59 -8.32 -1.38
N GLY A 148 -8.55 -7.44 -1.13
CA GLY A 148 -9.92 -7.76 -0.73
C GLY A 148 -10.09 -8.08 0.75
N GLU A 149 -9.02 -8.06 1.56
CA GLU A 149 -9.09 -8.23 3.02
C GLU A 149 -9.70 -6.99 3.67
N ILE A 150 -10.70 -7.16 4.55
CA ILE A 150 -11.22 -6.08 5.40
C ILE A 150 -10.50 -6.14 6.76
N ARG A 151 -9.87 -5.03 7.12
CA ARG A 151 -9.03 -4.93 8.30
C ARG A 151 -9.36 -3.68 9.11
N ARG A 152 -9.22 -3.79 10.44
CA ARG A 152 -9.20 -2.68 11.40
C ARG A 152 -7.88 -1.90 11.31
N VAL A 153 -7.98 -0.60 11.14
CA VAL A 153 -6.89 0.38 11.15
C VAL A 153 -7.16 1.41 12.24
N SER A 154 -6.13 1.96 12.87
CA SER A 154 -6.33 3.01 13.89
C SER A 154 -7.04 4.24 13.32
N LYS A 155 -7.93 4.86 14.10
CA LYS A 155 -8.67 6.07 13.71
C LYS A 155 -7.79 7.25 13.27
N ASP A 156 -6.60 7.36 13.84
CA ASP A 156 -5.64 8.45 13.57
C ASP A 156 -4.58 8.04 12.54
N ALA A 157 -4.70 6.85 11.95
CA ALA A 157 -3.80 6.43 10.88
C ALA A 157 -3.97 7.35 9.67
N CYS A 158 -2.86 7.65 9.00
CA CYS A 158 -2.89 8.46 7.79
C CYS A 158 -3.45 7.68 6.59
N ALA A 159 -4.11 8.39 5.70
CA ALA A 159 -4.44 7.93 4.35
C ALA A 159 -4.46 9.12 3.40
N THR A 160 -4.17 8.86 2.13
CA THR A 160 -4.22 9.86 1.06
C THR A 160 -5.40 9.57 0.17
N ILE A 161 -6.18 10.58 -0.21
CA ILE A 161 -7.38 10.37 -1.02
C ILE A 161 -7.02 10.13 -2.48
N GLY A 162 -7.69 9.14 -3.09
CA GLY A 162 -7.54 8.74 -4.47
C GLY A 162 -6.87 7.38 -4.64
N VAL A 163 -6.34 7.15 -5.84
CA VAL A 163 -5.63 5.93 -6.24
C VAL A 163 -4.15 6.26 -6.43
N ALA A 164 -3.25 5.32 -6.17
CA ALA A 164 -1.83 5.50 -6.47
C ALA A 164 -1.60 5.65 -7.99
N SER A 165 -0.74 6.58 -8.39
CA SER A 165 -0.43 6.85 -9.80
C SER A 165 0.06 5.62 -10.60
N ASN A 166 0.01 5.75 -11.93
CA ASN A 166 0.45 4.73 -12.90
C ASN A 166 -0.35 3.41 -12.84
N PRO A 167 -1.68 3.43 -13.00
CA PRO A 167 -2.49 2.21 -13.01
C PRO A 167 -2.12 1.26 -14.16
N HIS A 168 -1.64 1.79 -15.29
CA HIS A 168 -1.23 0.99 -16.43
C HIS A 168 0.12 0.27 -16.26
N HIS A 169 0.79 0.42 -15.12
CA HIS A 169 2.07 -0.25 -14.85
C HIS A 169 2.00 -1.77 -15.05
N GLN A 170 0.86 -2.39 -14.74
CA GLN A 170 0.67 -3.84 -14.86
C GLN A 170 0.66 -4.36 -16.31
N TYR A 171 0.35 -3.50 -17.29
CA TYR A 171 0.26 -3.89 -18.70
C TYR A 171 1.59 -3.81 -19.45
N ARG A 172 2.65 -3.32 -18.79
CA ARG A 172 3.96 -3.16 -19.44
C ARG A 172 4.59 -4.50 -19.81
N GLN A 173 5.21 -4.56 -20.98
CA GLN A 173 6.00 -5.71 -21.43
C GLN A 173 7.49 -5.37 -21.50
N LEU A 174 8.36 -6.26 -21.00
CA LEU A 174 9.81 -6.01 -20.99
C LEU A 174 10.46 -6.21 -22.37
N GLY A 175 9.90 -7.07 -23.22
CA GLY A 175 10.34 -7.31 -24.61
C GLY A 175 11.63 -8.11 -24.75
N LYS A 176 12.67 -7.83 -23.95
CA LYS A 176 13.98 -8.51 -24.00
C LYS A 176 14.50 -8.88 -22.61
N ALA A 177 15.26 -9.98 -22.52
CA ALA A 177 15.86 -10.45 -21.26
C ALA A 177 16.79 -9.41 -20.61
N GLY A 178 17.52 -8.63 -21.42
CA GLY A 178 18.40 -7.57 -20.94
C GLY A 178 17.69 -6.47 -20.15
N ARG A 179 16.41 -6.18 -20.45
CA ARG A 179 15.64 -5.18 -19.72
C ARG A 179 15.36 -5.64 -18.27
N SER A 180 15.16 -6.93 -18.04
CA SER A 180 15.05 -7.49 -16.68
C SER A 180 16.35 -7.33 -15.90
N ARG A 181 17.51 -7.44 -16.58
CA ARG A 181 18.83 -7.23 -15.95
C ARG A 181 19.02 -5.79 -15.50
N TRP A 182 18.51 -4.81 -16.26
CA TRP A 182 18.54 -3.40 -15.87
C TRP A 182 17.74 -3.13 -14.59
N LEU A 183 16.66 -3.88 -14.37
CA LEU A 183 15.82 -3.84 -13.16
C LEU A 183 16.41 -4.63 -11.97
N ASN A 184 17.68 -5.03 -12.05
CA ASN A 184 18.36 -5.86 -11.03
C ASN A 184 17.69 -7.22 -10.79
N ILE A 185 17.05 -7.80 -11.81
CA ILE A 185 16.47 -9.14 -11.76
C ILE A 185 17.42 -10.11 -12.47
N ARG A 186 17.94 -11.10 -11.74
CA ARG A 186 18.82 -12.15 -12.28
C ARG A 186 18.01 -13.32 -12.84
N PRO A 187 18.59 -14.15 -13.73
CA PRO A 187 17.94 -15.37 -14.19
C PRO A 187 17.57 -16.29 -13.03
N THR A 188 16.34 -16.82 -13.03
CA THR A 188 15.87 -17.81 -12.06
C THR A 188 15.87 -19.19 -12.70
N VAL A 189 16.73 -20.10 -12.23
CA VAL A 189 16.79 -21.49 -12.70
C VAL A 189 15.64 -22.30 -12.08
N ARG A 190 14.94 -23.10 -12.90
CA ARG A 190 13.84 -23.96 -12.43
C ARG A 190 14.42 -25.18 -11.70
N GLY A 191 13.77 -25.63 -10.62
CA GLY A 191 14.20 -26.81 -9.87
C GLY A 191 14.27 -28.10 -10.69
N VAL A 192 13.40 -28.26 -11.69
CA VAL A 192 13.41 -29.41 -12.62
C VAL A 192 14.67 -29.45 -13.51
N ALA A 193 15.37 -28.32 -13.67
CA ALA A 193 16.61 -28.26 -14.44
C ALA A 193 17.86 -28.51 -13.59
N MET A 194 17.71 -28.77 -12.29
CA MET A 194 18.80 -28.96 -11.35
C MET A 194 19.02 -30.45 -11.05
N ASN A 195 20.11 -30.76 -10.34
CA ASN A 195 20.35 -32.11 -9.83
C ASN A 195 19.51 -32.40 -8.57
N SER A 196 19.39 -33.68 -8.21
CA SER A 196 18.64 -34.12 -7.02
C SER A 196 19.17 -33.55 -5.71
N VAL A 197 20.46 -33.20 -5.67
CA VAL A 197 21.11 -32.55 -4.51
C VAL A 197 20.68 -31.10 -4.31
N ASP A 198 20.39 -30.38 -5.40
CA ASP A 198 20.14 -28.93 -5.36
C ASP A 198 18.67 -28.59 -5.13
N HIS A 199 17.77 -29.42 -5.66
CA HIS A 199 16.33 -29.17 -5.59
C HIS A 199 15.55 -30.47 -5.44
N PRO A 200 14.45 -30.49 -4.65
CA PRO A 200 13.54 -31.62 -4.57
C PRO A 200 12.87 -32.05 -5.90
N HIS A 201 13.03 -31.26 -6.97
CA HIS A 201 12.49 -31.55 -8.31
C HIS A 201 13.59 -31.94 -9.30
N GLY A 202 14.84 -31.94 -8.86
CA GLY A 202 15.98 -32.24 -9.70
C GLY A 202 16.22 -33.74 -9.85
N GLY A 203 17.02 -34.08 -10.86
CA GLY A 203 17.35 -35.46 -11.21
C GLY A 203 16.32 -36.16 -12.10
N GLY A 204 16.49 -37.47 -12.26
CA GLY A 204 15.77 -38.28 -13.25
C GLY A 204 16.38 -38.20 -14.65
N ARG A 205 16.03 -39.15 -15.52
CA ARG A 205 16.41 -39.11 -16.95
C ARG A 205 15.37 -38.30 -17.73
N GLY A 206 15.84 -37.37 -18.56
CA GLY A 206 14.98 -36.49 -19.34
C GLY A 206 14.21 -35.47 -18.49
N LYS A 207 13.19 -34.83 -19.09
CA LYS A 207 12.35 -33.83 -18.40
C LYS A 207 11.26 -34.53 -17.59
N SER A 208 11.50 -34.73 -16.29
CA SER A 208 10.53 -35.33 -15.37
C SER A 208 10.22 -34.41 -14.19
N LYS A 209 9.07 -34.62 -13.55
CA LYS A 209 8.69 -33.96 -12.28
C LYS A 209 8.91 -34.87 -11.07
N GLY A 210 9.42 -36.10 -11.28
CA GLY A 210 9.72 -37.06 -10.23
C GLY A 210 8.53 -37.46 -9.36
N ASN A 211 7.30 -37.35 -9.89
CA ASN A 211 6.03 -37.56 -9.17
C ASN A 211 5.95 -36.85 -7.80
N ARG A 212 6.64 -35.71 -7.64
CA ARG A 212 6.69 -34.96 -6.38
C ARG A 212 5.78 -33.76 -6.42
N HIS A 213 5.15 -33.45 -5.29
CA HIS A 213 4.38 -32.21 -5.15
C HIS A 213 5.27 -30.97 -5.36
N PRO A 214 4.73 -29.87 -5.93
CA PRO A 214 5.50 -28.65 -6.13
C PRO A 214 5.97 -28.02 -4.82
N THR A 215 7.28 -27.92 -4.62
CA THR A 215 7.94 -27.34 -3.45
C THR A 215 8.98 -26.30 -3.86
N SER A 216 9.35 -25.45 -2.91
CA SER A 216 10.57 -24.63 -2.95
C SER A 216 11.84 -25.49 -2.81
N PRO A 217 13.04 -24.93 -3.03
CA PRO A 217 14.30 -25.65 -2.81
C PRO A 217 14.42 -26.23 -1.40
N TRP A 218 13.84 -25.54 -0.40
CA TRP A 218 13.83 -25.97 1.00
C TRP A 218 12.62 -26.81 1.40
N GLY A 219 11.89 -27.38 0.43
CA GLY A 219 10.77 -28.30 0.71
C GLY A 219 9.44 -27.63 1.11
N THR A 220 9.37 -26.30 1.25
CA THR A 220 8.08 -25.61 1.50
C THR A 220 7.15 -25.75 0.31
N LEU A 221 5.90 -26.19 0.50
CA LEU A 221 4.91 -26.40 -0.58
C LEU A 221 4.59 -25.09 -1.33
N ALA A 222 4.67 -25.12 -2.66
CA ALA A 222 4.48 -23.97 -3.54
C ALA A 222 3.05 -23.83 -4.09
N LYS A 223 2.23 -24.89 -4.01
CA LYS A 223 0.83 -24.94 -4.47
C LYS A 223 -0.07 -25.61 -3.42
N GLY A 224 -1.37 -25.71 -3.71
CA GLY A 224 -2.33 -26.40 -2.83
C GLY A 224 -2.84 -25.57 -1.65
N GLY A 225 -2.59 -24.27 -1.61
CA GLY A 225 -3.12 -23.39 -0.56
C GLY A 225 -2.34 -23.39 0.75
N PHE A 226 -1.12 -23.94 0.77
CA PHE A 226 -0.22 -23.89 1.92
C PHE A 226 -0.04 -22.44 2.43
N LYS A 227 -0.40 -22.19 3.70
CA LYS A 227 -0.35 -20.86 4.32
C LYS A 227 1.00 -20.69 5.03
N THR A 228 1.86 -19.81 4.51
CA THR A 228 3.19 -19.54 5.09
C THR A 228 3.18 -18.67 6.34
N ARG A 229 2.03 -18.06 6.67
CA ARG A 229 1.88 -17.31 7.92
C ARG A 229 1.89 -18.27 9.11
N ARG A 230 2.75 -18.01 10.09
CA ARG A 230 2.85 -18.81 11.32
C ARG A 230 1.50 -18.88 12.03
N LYS A 231 1.10 -20.08 12.47
CA LYS A 231 -0.18 -20.33 13.14
C LYS A 231 -0.37 -19.50 14.41
N HIS A 232 0.68 -19.37 15.24
CA HIS A 232 0.65 -18.59 16.48
C HIS A 232 0.58 -17.06 16.24
N ASN A 233 0.99 -16.58 15.07
CA ASN A 233 0.95 -15.16 14.72
C ASN A 233 -0.31 -14.87 13.89
N PHE A 234 -1.49 -15.04 14.48
CA PHE A 234 -2.76 -14.73 13.80
C PHE A 234 -2.99 -13.21 13.70
N ASN A 235 -3.80 -12.80 12.72
CA ASN A 235 -4.05 -11.37 12.50
C ASN A 235 -5.22 -10.90 13.35
N LYS A 236 -4.93 -10.30 14.51
CA LYS A 236 -5.97 -9.75 15.40
C LYS A 236 -6.78 -8.61 14.75
N TRP A 237 -6.25 -8.01 13.69
CA TRP A 237 -6.83 -6.84 13.03
C TRP A 237 -7.72 -7.18 11.83
N VAL A 238 -7.89 -8.46 11.49
CA VAL A 238 -8.72 -8.85 10.34
C VAL A 238 -10.16 -8.99 10.79
N VAL A 239 -11.07 -8.33 10.06
CA VAL A 239 -12.51 -8.51 10.22
C VAL A 239 -12.98 -9.56 9.22
N GLU A 240 -12.64 -9.37 7.94
CA GLU A 240 -12.94 -10.32 6.87
C GLU A 240 -11.64 -10.76 6.18
N PRO A 241 -11.33 -12.06 6.17
CA PRO A 241 -10.13 -12.56 5.51
C PRO A 241 -10.24 -12.41 3.99
N ARG A 242 -9.09 -12.27 3.31
CA ARG A 242 -9.06 -12.24 1.83
C ARG A 242 -9.73 -13.47 1.21
N ALA A 243 -10.49 -13.23 0.13
CA ALA A 243 -11.03 -14.28 -0.71
C ALA A 243 -9.91 -15.18 -1.27
N ARG A 244 -10.14 -16.51 -1.24
CA ARG A 244 -9.20 -17.51 -1.74
C ARG A 244 -9.76 -18.15 -2.99
N ASN A 245 -8.95 -18.13 -4.05
CA ASN A 245 -9.33 -18.68 -5.35
C ASN A 245 -9.31 -20.21 -5.42
N MET A 246 -8.73 -20.89 -4.42
CA MET A 246 -8.65 -22.37 -4.32
C MET A 246 -8.10 -23.07 -5.59
N GLY A 247 -7.25 -22.39 -6.37
CA GLY A 247 -6.66 -22.96 -7.59
C GLY A 247 -7.56 -22.94 -8.83
N LYS A 248 -8.78 -22.38 -8.74
CA LYS A 248 -9.65 -22.19 -9.90
C LYS A 248 -9.03 -21.23 -10.91
N ARG A 249 -9.19 -21.47 -12.20
CA ARG A 249 -8.74 -20.54 -13.24
C ARG A 249 -9.61 -19.29 -13.19
N ARG A 250 -9.00 -18.10 -13.31
CA ARG A 250 -9.74 -16.84 -13.48
C ARG A 250 -9.83 -16.53 -14.97
N ASP A 251 -11.02 -16.15 -15.43
CA ASP A 251 -11.23 -15.75 -16.81
C ASP A 251 -10.92 -14.26 -16.97
N LYS A 252 -10.42 -13.89 -18.16
CA LYS A 252 -10.03 -12.51 -18.47
C LYS A 252 -11.18 -11.50 -18.33
N SER A 253 -12.43 -11.96 -18.40
CA SER A 253 -13.65 -11.16 -18.26
C SER A 253 -14.09 -10.92 -16.81
N SER A 254 -13.47 -11.59 -15.83
CA SER A 254 -13.87 -11.56 -14.42
C SER A 254 -12.92 -10.72 -13.53
N ALA A 255 -12.12 -9.85 -14.14
CA ALA A 255 -11.09 -9.04 -13.49
C ALA A 255 -11.34 -7.55 -13.66
#